data_AF-A0A6N7JIZ9-F1
#
_entry.id   AF-A0A6N7JIZ9-F1
#
_cell.length_a   1.000
_cell.length_b   1.000
_cell.length_c   1.000
_cell.angle_alpha   90.00
_cell.angle_beta   90.00
_cell.angle_gamma   90.00
#
_symmetry.space_group_name_H-M   'P 1'
#
loop_
_entity.id
_entity.type
_entity.pdbx_description
1 polymer ?
#
loop_
_entity_poly.entity_id
_entity_poly.type
_entity_poly.pdbx_seq_one_letter_code
_entity_poly.pdbx_strand_id
1 'polypeptide(L)'
;MMPEHDWPWPGENPAPTPMASLEKACARLFASPDGQLLLTHLRRLTQAVALGPEASEARLRHLEGQRALVLSLEALARRGARNPLSP
;
A
#
# COMPACT_ATOMS: atom_id res chain seq x y z
N MET A 1 -38.72 2.47 1.24
CA MET A 1 -38.07 1.73 2.34
C MET A 1 -37.29 0.60 1.68
N MET A 2 -35.98 0.77 1.49
CA MET A 2 -35.13 -0.33 1.02
C MET A 2 -34.85 -1.25 2.21
N PRO A 3 -34.87 -2.57 2.07
CA PRO A 3 -34.54 -3.48 3.17
C PRO A 3 -33.07 -3.26 3.56
N GLU A 4 -32.84 -3.03 4.85
CA GLU A 4 -31.59 -2.46 5.38
C GLU A 4 -30.42 -3.48 5.48
N HIS A 5 -30.38 -4.54 4.67
CA HIS A 5 -29.38 -5.60 4.88
C HIS A 5 -28.88 -6.43 3.69
N ASP A 6 -29.17 -6.09 2.43
CA ASP A 6 -28.76 -6.94 1.29
C ASP A 6 -27.61 -6.33 0.48
N TRP A 7 -26.45 -6.16 1.11
CA TRP A 7 -25.20 -5.96 0.37
C TRP A 7 -24.65 -7.33 -0.06
N PRO A 8 -24.47 -7.63 -1.37
CA PRO A 8 -24.44 -9.00 -1.91
C PRO A 8 -23.10 -9.75 -1.79
N TRP A 9 -22.19 -9.33 -0.89
CA TRP A 9 -20.92 -10.05 -0.71
C TRP A 9 -21.05 -11.05 0.46
N PRO A 10 -21.03 -12.37 0.22
CA PRO A 10 -20.80 -13.32 1.29
C PRO A 10 -19.30 -13.31 1.61
N GLY A 11 -18.94 -13.13 2.88
CA GLY A 11 -17.54 -13.24 3.25
C GLY A 11 -17.35 -13.18 4.75
N GLU A 12 -16.89 -14.29 5.31
CA GLU A 12 -16.16 -14.34 6.57
C GLU A 12 -15.26 -13.09 6.66
N ASN A 13 -15.42 -12.28 7.71
CA ASN A 13 -14.49 -11.20 7.97
C ASN A 13 -13.32 -11.81 8.75
N PRO A 14 -12.19 -12.16 8.10
CA PRO A 14 -11.09 -12.76 8.83
C PRO A 14 -10.64 -11.81 9.93
N ALA A 15 -10.28 -12.36 11.09
CA ALA A 15 -9.71 -11.54 12.16
C ALA A 15 -8.58 -10.65 11.59
N PRO A 16 -8.53 -9.37 11.98
CA PRO A 16 -7.58 -8.43 11.41
C PRO A 16 -6.16 -8.96 11.58
N THR A 17 -5.38 -8.97 10.50
CA THR A 17 -3.97 -9.40 10.56
C THR A 17 -3.21 -8.48 11.53
N PRO A 18 -2.46 -9.03 12.51
CA PRO A 18 -1.66 -8.21 13.40
C PRO A 18 -0.71 -7.32 12.60
N MET A 19 -0.64 -6.03 12.93
CA MET A 19 0.16 -5.05 12.18
C MET A 19 1.63 -5.49 12.06
N ALA A 20 2.21 -6.04 13.14
CA ALA A 20 3.57 -6.56 13.15
C ALA A 20 3.79 -7.68 12.11
N SER A 21 2.80 -8.56 11.91
CA SER A 21 2.88 -9.62 10.90
C SER A 21 2.90 -9.04 9.49
N LEU A 22 2.09 -8.00 9.23
CA LEU A 22 2.07 -7.32 7.94
C LEU A 22 3.37 -6.54 7.67
N GLU A 23 3.91 -5.88 8.68
CA GLU A 23 5.19 -5.17 8.61
C GLU A 23 6.34 -6.12 8.25
N LYS A 24 6.43 -7.27 8.94
CA LYS A 24 7.42 -8.31 8.62
C LYS A 24 7.23 -8.90 7.22
N ALA A 25 5.98 -9.13 6.80
CA ALA A 25 5.67 -9.61 5.46
C ALA A 25 6.14 -8.61 4.39
N CYS A 26 5.85 -7.31 4.57
CA CYS A 26 6.33 -6.26 3.69
C CYS A 26 7.86 -6.18 3.66
N ALA A 27 8.52 -6.26 4.83
CA ALA A 27 9.96 -6.23 4.93
C ALA A 27 10.60 -7.39 4.16
N ARG A 28 10.12 -8.63 4.37
CA ARG A 28 10.62 -9.82 3.67
C ARG A 28 10.38 -9.75 2.16
N LEU A 29 9.16 -9.38 1.75
CA LEU A 29 8.80 -9.26 0.33
C LEU A 29 9.73 -8.26 -0.37
N PHE A 30 9.84 -7.04 0.16
CA PHE A 30 10.62 -6.00 -0.49
C PHE A 30 12.14 -6.13 -0.29
N ALA A 31 12.61 -7.04 0.56
CA ALA A 31 14.02 -7.42 0.60
C ALA A 31 14.41 -8.39 -0.54
N SER A 32 13.45 -9.04 -1.20
CA SER A 32 13.71 -9.93 -2.34
C SER A 32 14.06 -9.15 -3.62
N PRO A 33 14.79 -9.75 -4.57
CA PRO A 33 15.11 -9.11 -5.86
C PRO A 33 13.86 -8.64 -6.61
N ASP A 34 12.84 -9.49 -6.71
CA ASP A 34 11.58 -9.15 -7.40
C ASP A 34 10.79 -8.07 -6.65
N GLY A 35 10.82 -8.08 -5.31
CA GLY A 35 10.22 -7.04 -4.49
C GLY A 35 10.88 -5.68 -4.71
N GLN A 36 12.21 -5.64 -4.87
CA GLN A 36 12.93 -4.40 -5.19
C GLN A 36 12.64 -3.91 -6.61
N LEU A 37 12.52 -4.83 -7.58
CA LEU A 37 12.08 -4.51 -8.94
C LEU A 37 10.69 -3.85 -8.91
N LEU A 38 9.74 -4.46 -8.21
CA LEU A 38 8.38 -3.93 -8.08
C LEU A 38 8.36 -2.56 -7.39
N LEU A 39 9.07 -2.39 -6.27
CA LEU A 39 9.17 -1.08 -5.60
C LEU A 39 9.75 -0.01 -6.52
N THR A 40 10.79 -0.35 -7.28
CA THR A 40 11.39 0.56 -8.24
C THR A 40 10.38 0.98 -9.31
N HIS A 41 9.58 0.04 -9.82
CA HIS A 41 8.52 0.33 -10.77
C HIS A 41 7.44 1.25 -10.16
N LEU A 42 6.96 0.94 -8.96
CA LEU A 42 5.95 1.76 -8.25
C LEU A 42 6.43 3.19 -8.00
N ARG A 43 7.70 3.36 -7.60
CA ARG A 43 8.33 4.68 -7.43
C ARG A 43 8.35 5.47 -8.73
N ARG A 44 8.66 4.82 -9.86
CA ARG A 44 8.63 5.48 -11.19
C ARG A 44 7.23 5.96 -11.56
N LEU A 45 6.20 5.17 -11.28
CA LEU A 45 4.81 5.53 -11.57
C LEU A 45 4.25 6.65 -10.68
N THR A 46 4.81 6.85 -9.50
CA THR A 46 4.20 7.72 -8.48
C THR A 46 5.09 8.88 -8.05
N GLN A 47 6.29 8.59 -7.56
CA GLN A 47 7.21 9.58 -6.98
C GLN A 47 8.01 10.33 -8.05
N ALA A 48 8.35 9.66 -9.15
CA ALA A 48 9.09 10.27 -10.26
C ALA A 48 8.22 11.04 -11.27
N VAL A 49 6.89 11.07 -11.06
CA VAL A 49 5.95 11.75 -11.97
C VAL A 49 5.79 13.20 -11.53
N ALA A 50 6.24 14.13 -12.38
CA ALA A 50 5.92 15.55 -12.28
C ALA A 50 4.72 15.86 -13.18
N LEU A 51 3.74 16.59 -12.65
CA LEU A 51 2.58 17.07 -13.40
C LEU A 51 2.81 18.54 -13.77
N GLY A 52 2.43 18.91 -15.00
CA GLY A 52 2.47 20.30 -15.46
C GLY A 52 1.38 21.17 -14.82
N PRO A 53 1.44 22.50 -14.98
CA PRO A 53 0.48 23.43 -14.38
C PRO A 53 -0.96 23.20 -14.86
N GLU A 54 -1.14 22.66 -16.06
CA GLU A 54 -2.45 22.35 -16.65
C GLU A 54 -3.08 21.04 -16.12
N ALA A 55 -2.44 20.38 -15.15
CA ALA A 55 -2.97 19.13 -14.60
C ALA A 55 -4.25 19.38 -13.81
N SER A 56 -5.27 18.57 -14.08
CA SER A 56 -6.54 18.69 -13.35
C SER A 56 -6.40 18.28 -11.88
N GLU A 57 -7.23 18.88 -11.03
CA GLU A 57 -7.34 18.53 -9.61
C GLU A 57 -7.60 17.03 -9.38
N ALA A 58 -8.43 16.42 -10.23
CA ALA A 58 -8.71 14.98 -10.15
C ALA A 58 -7.44 14.15 -10.37
N ARG A 59 -6.60 14.54 -11.33
CA ARG A 59 -5.33 13.86 -11.60
C ARG A 59 -4.31 14.07 -10.48
N LEU A 60 -4.23 15.29 -9.94
CA LEU A 60 -3.38 15.60 -8.79
C LEU A 60 -3.75 14.75 -7.58
N ARG A 61 -5.03 14.71 -7.20
CA ARG A 61 -5.52 13.89 -6.09
C ARG A 61 -5.30 12.40 -6.31
N HIS A 62 -5.52 11.92 -7.53
CA HIS A 62 -5.28 10.52 -7.86
C HIS A 62 -3.80 10.14 -7.68
N LEU A 63 -2.88 10.95 -8.22
CA LEU A 63 -1.45 10.71 -8.07
C LEU A 63 -1.00 10.79 -6.61
N GLU A 64 -1.54 11.73 -5.84
CA GLU A 64 -1.22 11.85 -4.42
C GLU A 64 -1.73 10.66 -3.60
N GLY A 65 -2.92 10.16 -3.92
CA GLY A 65 -3.43 8.91 -3.33
C GLY A 65 -2.52 7.71 -3.62
N GLN A 66 -2.03 7.59 -4.86
CA GLN A 66 -1.07 6.55 -5.22
C GLN A 66 0.26 6.69 -4.47
N ARG A 67 0.79 7.93 -4.32
CA ARG A 67 2.01 8.19 -3.54
C ARG A 67 1.84 7.81 -2.07
N ALA A 68 0.74 8.22 -1.45
CA ALA A 68 0.43 7.89 -0.07
C ALA A 68 0.38 6.37 0.15
N LEU A 69 -0.22 5.62 -0.78
CA LEU A 69 -0.26 4.16 -0.74
C LEU A 69 1.14 3.54 -0.81
N VAL A 70 1.94 3.92 -1.80
CA VAL A 70 3.31 3.38 -1.97
C VAL A 70 4.19 3.73 -0.77
N LEU A 71 4.14 4.97 -0.28
CA LEU A 71 4.88 5.39 0.92
C LEU A 71 4.46 4.62 2.17
N SER A 72 3.18 4.26 2.29
CA SER A 72 2.68 3.44 3.40
C SER A 72 3.25 2.03 3.37
N LEU A 73 3.32 1.41 2.19
CA LEU A 73 3.96 0.09 2.01
C LEU A 73 5.45 0.12 2.36
N GLU A 74 6.17 1.15 1.92
CA GLU A 74 7.57 1.32 2.30
C GLU A 74 7.74 1.54 3.80
N ALA A 75 6.81 2.27 4.44
CA ALA A 75 6.86 2.51 5.88
C ALA A 75 6.63 1.21 6.68
N LEU A 76 5.70 0.35 6.24
CA LEU A 76 5.52 -0.99 6.79
C LEU A 76 6.78 -1.83 6.66
N ALA A 77 7.40 -1.83 5.48
CA ALA A 77 8.64 -2.56 5.22
C ALA A 77 9.80 -2.07 6.10
N ARG A 78 9.97 -0.75 6.21
CA ARG A 78 10.98 -0.13 7.10
C ARG A 78 10.73 -0.48 8.57
N ARG A 79 9.47 -0.53 9.01
CA ARG A 79 9.10 -0.94 10.38
C ARG A 79 9.44 -2.40 10.65
N GLY A 80 9.04 -3.30 9.74
CA GLY A 80 9.34 -4.73 9.85
C GLY A 80 10.84 -5.03 9.82
N ALA A 81 11.63 -4.27 9.05
CA ALA A 81 13.08 -4.43 9.00
C ALA A 81 13.80 -4.00 10.29
N ARG A 82 13.24 -3.07 11.07
CA ARG A 82 13.83 -2.60 12.34
C ARG A 82 13.62 -3.54 13.52
N ASN A 83 12.65 -4.46 13.44
CA ASN A 83 12.39 -5.43 14.50
C ASN A 83 12.47 -6.87 13.98
N PRO A 84 13.69 -7.38 13.73
CA PRO A 84 13.90 -8.75 13.23
C PRO A 84 13.63 -9.84 14.29
N LEU A 85 13.40 -9.48 15.56
CA LEU A 85 13.42 -10.41 16.70
C LEU A 85 12.06 -10.66 17.38
N SER A 86 10.96 -10.05 16.92
CA SER A 86 9.65 -10.55 17.37
C SER A 86 9.35 -11.89 16.70
N PRO A 87 8.87 -12.91 17.42
CA PRO A 87 8.38 -14.16 16.80
C PRO A 87 7.28 -13.87 15.79
#